data_AF-A0A2K8PED6-F1
#
_entry.id   AF-A0A2K8PED6-F1
#
_cell.length_a   1.000
_cell.length_b   1.000
_cell.length_c   1.000
_cell.angle_alpha   90.00
_cell.angle_beta   90.00
_cell.angle_gamma   90.00
#
_symmetry.space_group_name_H-M   'P 1'
#
loop_
_entity.id
_entity.type
_entity.pdbx_description
1 polymer ?
#
loop_
_entity_poly.entity_id
_entity_poly.type
_entity_poly.pdbx_seq_one_letter_code
_entity_poly.pdbx_strand_id
1 'polypeptide(L)'
;MSPRHAKRFPLVPLALAAAATLAAAPSAAAAAPTPPAPPAGPSSRLAPSAQLALTYRATAKYHRHSVGVAAGYVPDKYCVTNPSGGTGSLGYPHFNHAYDGSLDPQKPTALLYEGDGKGRWRLAGLEWMVVDKDGLVETDDDRPSLFGEPFRGPLPPRFPGQKVHYSLHLWLWKDNPAGRFEPFNTAITCRPGTTRPRPVAPATTP
;
A
#
# COMPACT_ATOMS: atom_id res chain seq x y z
N MET A 1 -54.10 -35.80 -72.39
CA MET A 1 -53.50 -36.68 -73.43
C MET A 1 -52.04 -36.94 -73.07
N SER A 2 -51.65 -38.22 -73.15
CA SER A 2 -50.33 -38.84 -72.91
C SER A 2 -49.17 -38.20 -73.73
N PRO A 3 -47.84 -38.48 -73.57
CA PRO A 3 -47.27 -39.73 -73.00
C PRO A 3 -45.80 -39.71 -72.40
N ARG A 4 -45.35 -40.92 -71.99
CA ARG A 4 -43.97 -41.54 -71.85
C ARG A 4 -43.04 -41.05 -70.73
N HIS A 5 -42.67 -41.82 -69.69
CA HIS A 5 -41.87 -43.08 -69.56
C HIS A 5 -40.40 -43.06 -70.03
N ALA A 6 -39.45 -43.03 -69.07
CA ALA A 6 -38.19 -43.80 -68.96
C ALA A 6 -37.46 -43.39 -67.64
N LYS A 7 -37.29 -44.23 -66.58
CA LYS A 7 -36.22 -45.23 -66.28
C LYS A 7 -34.79 -44.71 -66.59
N ARG A 8 -33.73 -44.76 -65.76
CA ARG A 8 -33.38 -45.40 -64.46
C ARG A 8 -31.94 -44.94 -64.04
N PHE A 9 -31.68 -44.82 -62.72
CA PHE A 9 -30.42 -45.15 -61.97
C PHE A 9 -29.12 -44.29 -62.08
N PRO A 10 -28.21 -44.31 -61.06
CA PRO A 10 -27.99 -43.21 -60.13
C PRO A 10 -26.61 -42.53 -60.26
N LEU A 11 -26.46 -41.32 -59.72
CA LEU A 11 -25.13 -40.71 -59.51
C LEU A 11 -24.96 -40.32 -58.04
N VAL A 12 -23.86 -40.84 -57.49
CA VAL A 12 -23.32 -40.71 -56.14
C VAL A 12 -23.17 -39.23 -55.73
N PRO A 13 -23.50 -38.83 -54.49
CA PRO A 13 -23.20 -37.49 -54.03
C PRO A 13 -21.71 -37.42 -53.67
N LEU A 14 -20.90 -36.72 -54.49
CA LEU A 14 -19.58 -36.29 -54.06
C LEU A 14 -19.76 -35.03 -53.22
N ALA A 15 -19.74 -35.20 -51.90
CA ALA A 15 -19.62 -34.10 -50.97
C ALA A 15 -18.21 -33.48 -51.11
N LEU A 16 -18.14 -32.23 -51.56
CA LEU A 16 -16.98 -31.37 -51.28
C LEU A 16 -17.42 -30.31 -50.26
N ALA A 17 -17.10 -30.58 -49.00
CA ALA A 17 -17.07 -29.56 -47.96
C ALA A 17 -15.83 -28.68 -48.20
N ALA A 18 -16.03 -27.43 -48.62
CA ALA A 18 -14.98 -26.43 -48.62
C ALA A 18 -14.81 -25.91 -47.18
N ALA A 19 -13.85 -26.48 -46.44
CA ALA A 19 -13.40 -25.93 -45.18
C ALA A 19 -12.55 -24.69 -45.45
N ALA A 20 -13.13 -23.50 -45.26
CA ALA A 20 -12.38 -22.24 -45.23
C ALA A 20 -11.57 -22.17 -43.93
N THR A 21 -10.25 -22.35 -44.04
CA THR A 21 -9.31 -22.18 -42.93
C THR A 21 -9.11 -20.67 -42.67
N LEU A 22 -9.72 -20.16 -41.60
CA LEU A 22 -9.38 -18.85 -41.06
C LEU A 22 -7.98 -18.92 -40.45
N ALA A 23 -6.99 -18.34 -41.11
CA ALA A 23 -5.66 -18.13 -40.52
C ALA A 23 -5.77 -17.02 -39.46
N ALA A 24 -5.80 -17.39 -38.18
CA ALA A 24 -5.69 -16.46 -37.07
C ALA A 24 -4.23 -15.98 -36.96
N ALA A 25 -3.98 -14.71 -37.31
CA ALA A 25 -2.69 -14.07 -37.07
C ALA A 25 -2.53 -13.78 -35.56
N PRO A 26 -1.40 -14.11 -34.92
CA PRO A 26 -1.15 -13.75 -33.54
C PRO A 26 -0.91 -12.23 -33.45
N SER A 27 -1.79 -11.51 -32.76
CA SER A 27 -1.52 -10.13 -32.34
C SER A 27 -0.45 -10.16 -31.25
N ALA A 28 0.76 -9.74 -31.58
CA ALA A 28 1.79 -9.44 -30.60
C ALA A 28 1.34 -8.19 -29.83
N ALA A 29 0.86 -8.37 -28.59
CA ALA A 29 0.64 -7.28 -27.68
C ALA A 29 2.01 -6.64 -27.37
N ALA A 30 2.23 -5.42 -27.85
CA ALA A 30 3.37 -4.62 -27.46
C ALA A 30 3.27 -4.34 -25.95
N ALA A 31 4.16 -4.93 -25.16
CA ALA A 31 4.31 -4.59 -23.75
C ALA A 31 4.72 -3.11 -23.66
N ALA A 32 3.86 -2.28 -23.06
CA ALA A 32 4.21 -0.90 -22.77
C ALA A 32 5.45 -0.86 -21.85
N PRO A 33 6.39 0.08 -22.07
CA PRO A 33 7.54 0.22 -21.18
C PRO A 33 7.07 0.59 -19.78
N THR A 34 7.38 -0.26 -18.80
CA THR A 34 7.13 0.03 -17.38
C THR A 34 8.01 1.21 -16.97
N PRO A 35 7.46 2.27 -16.37
CA PRO A 35 8.28 3.38 -15.91
C PRO A 35 9.31 2.89 -14.87
N PRO A 36 10.53 3.45 -14.88
CA PRO A 36 11.56 3.05 -13.93
C PRO A 36 11.13 3.39 -12.50
N ALA A 37 11.06 2.36 -11.66
CA ALA A 37 10.84 2.50 -10.22
C ALA A 37 11.95 3.38 -9.60
N PRO A 38 11.66 4.15 -8.55
CA PRO A 38 12.68 4.92 -7.83
C PRO A 38 13.80 3.99 -7.33
N PRO A 39 15.06 4.49 -7.22
CA PRO A 39 16.20 3.66 -6.89
C PRO A 39 16.07 3.11 -5.46
N ALA A 40 15.65 1.85 -5.39
CA ALA A 40 15.56 1.10 -4.17
C ALA A 40 16.99 0.72 -3.71
N GLY A 41 17.36 1.10 -2.47
CA GLY A 41 18.69 0.81 -1.90
C GLY A 41 18.99 -0.70 -1.83
N PRO A 42 20.24 -1.15 -1.68
CA PRO A 42 20.61 -2.56 -1.80
C PRO A 42 19.79 -3.49 -0.87
N SER A 43 19.47 -3.02 0.35
CA SER A 43 18.67 -3.77 1.32
C SER A 43 17.22 -4.02 0.89
N SER A 44 16.65 -3.17 0.04
CA SER A 44 15.28 -3.32 -0.49
C SER A 44 15.13 -4.46 -1.52
N ARG A 45 16.26 -4.99 -2.02
CA ARG A 45 16.29 -6.10 -2.99
C ARG A 45 16.45 -7.47 -2.32
N LEU A 46 16.68 -7.49 -1.01
CA LEU A 46 16.79 -8.72 -0.24
C LEU A 46 15.42 -9.43 -0.14
N ALA A 47 15.44 -10.73 0.12
CA ALA A 47 14.21 -11.47 0.41
C ALA A 47 13.44 -10.85 1.59
N PRO A 48 12.08 -10.87 1.59
CA PRO A 48 11.26 -10.28 2.65
C PRO A 48 11.65 -10.65 4.08
N SER A 49 12.00 -11.92 4.33
CA SER A 49 12.46 -12.40 5.64
C SER A 49 13.76 -11.74 6.10
N ALA A 50 14.70 -11.52 5.18
CA ALA A 50 15.96 -10.83 5.47
C ALA A 50 15.74 -9.33 5.74
N GLN A 51 14.83 -8.70 5.00
CA GLN A 51 14.42 -7.32 5.25
C GLN A 51 13.82 -7.16 6.65
N LEU A 52 12.88 -8.03 7.04
CA LEU A 52 12.29 -8.03 8.39
C LEU A 52 13.34 -8.21 9.49
N ALA A 53 14.32 -9.10 9.28
CA ALA A 53 15.40 -9.30 10.24
C ALA A 53 16.32 -8.07 10.37
N LEU A 54 16.57 -7.36 9.27
CA LEU A 54 17.31 -6.08 9.29
C LEU A 54 16.53 -5.00 10.04
N THR A 55 15.23 -4.87 9.77
CA THR A 55 14.34 -3.92 10.45
C THR A 55 14.32 -4.17 11.96
N TYR A 56 14.17 -5.42 12.37
CA TYR A 56 14.18 -5.82 13.79
C TYR A 56 15.47 -5.36 14.48
N ARG A 57 16.63 -5.71 13.93
CA ARG A 57 17.93 -5.31 14.50
C ARG A 57 18.13 -3.80 14.51
N ALA A 58 17.74 -3.11 13.44
CA ALA A 58 17.97 -1.67 13.29
C ALA A 58 17.10 -0.84 14.25
N THR A 59 15.89 -1.31 14.57
CA THR A 59 14.89 -0.53 15.31
C THR A 59 14.75 -0.92 16.78
N ALA A 60 15.29 -2.07 17.21
CA ALA A 60 15.25 -2.51 18.62
C ALA A 60 15.75 -1.44 19.61
N LYS A 61 16.79 -0.69 19.24
CA LYS A 61 17.35 0.39 20.08
C LYS A 61 16.32 1.49 20.41
N TYR A 62 15.29 1.66 19.58
CA TYR A 62 14.25 2.67 19.75
C TYR A 62 13.17 2.30 20.77
N HIS A 63 13.22 1.10 21.38
CA HIS A 63 12.46 0.87 22.61
C HIS A 63 12.82 1.89 23.71
N ARG A 64 14.05 2.40 23.71
CA ARG A 64 14.41 3.60 24.45
C ARG A 64 14.02 4.82 23.63
N HIS A 65 12.91 5.46 24.00
CA HIS A 65 12.35 6.61 23.28
C HIS A 65 13.37 7.73 23.01
N SER A 66 14.22 8.07 23.98
CA SER A 66 15.27 9.07 23.83
C SER A 66 16.27 8.76 22.71
N VAL A 67 16.51 7.48 22.38
CA VAL A 67 17.37 7.07 21.27
C VAL A 67 16.70 7.38 19.93
N GLY A 68 15.38 7.23 19.83
CA GLY A 68 14.62 7.61 18.63
C GLY A 68 14.67 9.12 18.41
N VAL A 69 14.41 9.89 19.48
CA VAL A 69 14.49 11.36 19.43
C VAL A 69 15.89 11.83 19.06
N ALA A 70 16.94 11.27 19.68
CA ALA A 70 18.33 11.60 19.35
C ALA A 70 18.72 11.19 17.92
N ALA A 71 18.05 10.19 17.34
CA ALA A 71 18.21 9.80 15.93
C ALA A 71 17.39 10.66 14.95
N GLY A 72 16.72 11.71 15.42
CA GLY A 72 15.98 12.66 14.60
C GLY A 72 14.50 12.34 14.41
N TYR A 73 13.94 11.36 15.12
CA TYR A 73 12.50 11.10 15.10
C TYR A 73 11.76 12.07 16.03
N VAL A 74 11.05 13.02 15.44
CA VAL A 74 10.33 14.08 16.14
C VAL A 74 8.91 13.61 16.51
N PRO A 75 8.52 13.64 17.79
CA PRO A 75 7.17 13.27 18.21
C PRO A 75 6.08 14.14 17.57
N ASP A 76 5.02 13.52 17.04
CA ASP A 76 3.77 14.24 16.79
C ASP A 76 3.12 14.60 18.14
N LYS A 77 2.48 15.78 18.17
CA LYS A 77 1.72 16.26 19.32
C LYS A 77 0.50 15.40 19.62
N TYR A 78 -0.09 14.80 18.59
CA TYR A 78 -1.38 14.13 18.67
C TYR A 78 -1.27 12.64 18.45
N CYS A 79 -2.07 11.90 19.22
CA CYS A 79 -2.34 10.50 18.93
C CYS A 79 -3.26 10.40 17.71
N VAL A 80 -2.98 9.47 16.79
CA VAL A 80 -3.73 9.28 15.55
C VAL A 80 -4.62 8.05 15.69
N THR A 81 -5.94 8.28 15.73
CA THR A 81 -6.96 7.23 15.65
C THR A 81 -7.30 6.94 14.19
N ASN A 82 -7.85 5.75 13.92
CA ASN A 82 -8.42 5.43 12.61
C ASN A 82 -9.47 6.50 12.20
N PRO A 83 -9.23 7.28 11.13
CA PRO A 83 -10.06 8.42 10.77
C PRO A 83 -11.39 7.99 10.14
N SER A 84 -11.50 6.76 9.61
CA SER A 84 -12.71 6.23 8.99
C SER A 84 -13.77 5.78 10.02
N GLY A 85 -13.54 6.02 11.31
CA GLY A 85 -14.41 5.54 12.39
C GLY A 85 -14.27 4.05 12.69
N GLY A 86 -13.31 3.37 12.06
CA GLY A 86 -12.94 1.99 12.39
C GLY A 86 -12.22 1.88 13.73
N THR A 87 -11.96 0.66 14.16
CA THR A 87 -11.19 0.40 15.38
C THR A 87 -9.70 0.63 15.18
N GLY A 88 -8.98 0.83 16.30
CA GLY A 88 -7.53 0.93 16.32
C GLY A 88 -6.95 2.33 16.10
N SER A 89 -5.63 2.41 16.21
CA SER A 89 -4.88 3.66 16.17
C SER A 89 -3.45 3.43 15.67
N LEU A 90 -2.79 4.50 15.19
CA LEU A 90 -1.35 4.50 14.99
C LEU A 90 -0.58 4.71 16.30
N GLY A 91 -1.26 5.25 17.32
CA GLY A 91 -0.58 5.81 18.49
C GLY A 91 -0.04 7.19 18.18
N TYR A 92 1.16 7.51 18.64
CA TYR A 92 1.87 8.76 18.38
C TYR A 92 3.01 8.49 17.41
N PRO A 93 2.83 8.83 16.12
CA PRO A 93 3.92 8.79 15.17
C PRO A 93 5.04 9.72 15.61
N HIS A 94 6.28 9.27 15.46
CA HIS A 94 7.47 10.10 15.58
C HIS A 94 8.17 10.08 14.24
N PHE A 95 8.17 11.20 13.51
CA PHE A 95 8.62 11.26 12.13
C PHE A 95 10.08 11.69 12.02
N ASN A 96 10.80 11.09 11.09
CA ASN A 96 12.07 11.60 10.60
C ASN A 96 11.95 11.81 9.09
N HIS A 97 11.66 13.04 8.68
CA HIS A 97 11.42 13.41 7.29
C HIS A 97 12.67 13.33 6.39
N ALA A 98 13.86 13.11 6.96
CA ALA A 98 15.03 12.73 6.16
C ALA A 98 14.87 11.33 5.51
N TYR A 99 13.88 10.55 5.97
CA TYR A 99 13.53 9.23 5.43
C TYR A 99 12.18 9.20 4.71
N ASP A 100 11.61 10.35 4.36
CA ASP A 100 10.49 10.39 3.40
C ASP A 100 10.98 9.81 2.05
N GLY A 101 10.19 8.92 1.44
CA GLY A 101 10.56 8.23 0.20
C GLY A 101 11.51 7.04 0.37
N SER A 102 11.94 6.73 1.60
CA SER A 102 12.85 5.62 1.88
C SER A 102 12.20 4.27 1.57
N LEU A 103 12.90 3.43 0.80
CA LEU A 103 12.60 2.00 0.64
C LEU A 103 13.62 1.11 1.37
N ASP A 104 14.42 1.69 2.27
CA ASP A 104 15.37 0.94 3.09
C ASP A 104 14.65 0.39 4.33
N PRO A 105 14.62 -0.95 4.54
CA PRO A 105 13.97 -1.57 5.70
C PRO A 105 14.56 -1.15 7.05
N GLN A 106 15.74 -0.50 7.08
CA GLN A 106 16.37 0.00 8.30
C GLN A 106 16.06 1.47 8.59
N LYS A 107 15.42 2.18 7.66
CA LYS A 107 15.16 3.63 7.72
C LYS A 107 13.67 3.91 7.54
N PRO A 108 12.84 3.56 8.54
CA PRO A 108 11.42 3.92 8.52
C PRO A 108 11.26 5.44 8.62
N THR A 109 10.24 5.95 7.95
CA THR A 109 9.83 7.36 8.01
C THR A 109 9.28 7.71 9.39
N ALA A 110 8.57 6.78 10.05
CA ALA A 110 8.08 6.98 11.41
C ALA A 110 8.30 5.79 12.33
N LEU A 111 8.50 6.11 13.61
CA LEU A 111 8.36 5.17 14.72
C LEU A 111 6.97 5.37 15.34
N LEU A 112 6.22 4.29 15.52
CA LEU A 112 4.87 4.34 16.07
C LEU A 112 4.90 3.93 17.54
N TYR A 113 4.63 4.88 18.43
CA TYR A 113 4.60 4.63 19.87
C TYR A 113 3.17 4.59 20.39
N GLU A 114 2.85 3.61 21.23
CA GLU A 114 1.77 3.79 22.20
C GLU A 114 2.27 4.65 23.36
N GLY A 115 1.37 5.44 23.93
CA GLY A 115 1.71 6.26 25.08
C GLY A 115 0.48 6.87 25.72
N ASP A 116 0.69 7.48 26.87
CA ASP A 116 -0.36 8.16 27.62
C ASP A 116 -0.44 9.67 27.35
N GLY A 117 0.39 10.17 26.43
CA GLY A 117 0.54 11.61 26.17
C GLY A 117 1.32 12.35 27.26
N LYS A 118 1.90 11.64 28.24
CA LYS A 118 2.61 12.20 29.40
C LYS A 118 4.05 11.66 29.51
N GLY A 119 4.65 11.26 28.39
CA GLY A 119 6.06 10.86 28.31
C GLY A 119 6.33 9.38 28.58
N ARG A 120 5.30 8.54 28.79
CA ARG A 120 5.48 7.08 28.79
C ARG A 120 5.25 6.55 27.39
N TRP A 121 6.33 6.08 26.78
CA TRP A 121 6.37 5.63 25.40
C TRP A 121 6.73 4.15 25.30
N ARG A 122 5.99 3.40 24.50
CA ARG A 122 6.34 2.02 24.11
C ARG A 122 6.27 1.89 22.60
N LEU A 123 7.39 1.48 22.01
CA LEU A 123 7.46 1.26 20.57
C LEU A 123 6.53 0.10 20.20
N ALA A 124 5.65 0.34 19.23
CA ALA A 124 4.64 -0.63 18.79
C ALA A 124 4.84 -1.04 17.33
N GLY A 125 5.16 -0.08 16.46
CA GLY A 125 5.29 -0.32 15.03
C GLY A 125 6.17 0.72 14.34
N LEU A 126 6.21 0.61 13.02
CA LEU A 126 7.03 1.41 12.11
C LEU A 126 6.20 1.78 10.90
N GLU A 127 6.52 2.91 10.27
CA GLU A 127 5.88 3.36 9.04
C GLU A 127 6.94 3.79 8.02
N TRP A 128 6.73 3.41 6.75
CA TRP A 128 7.41 4.00 5.59
C TRP A 128 6.38 4.79 4.80
N MET A 129 6.76 6.00 4.40
CA MET A 129 5.92 6.88 3.58
C MET A 129 6.68 7.27 2.32
N VAL A 130 6.01 7.21 1.17
CA VAL A 130 6.54 7.68 -0.11
C VAL A 130 5.54 8.67 -0.69
N VAL A 131 5.99 9.88 -1.01
CA VAL A 131 5.14 10.86 -1.69
C VAL A 131 4.83 10.36 -3.09
N ASP A 132 3.55 10.42 -3.44
CA ASP A 132 3.06 10.09 -4.77
C ASP A 132 3.56 11.12 -5.80
N LYS A 133 4.04 10.66 -6.97
CA LYS A 133 4.74 11.54 -7.92
C LYS A 133 3.86 12.58 -8.56
N ASP A 134 2.67 12.20 -9.00
CA ASP A 134 1.75 13.10 -9.72
C ASP A 134 0.79 13.84 -8.77
N GLY A 135 0.70 13.37 -7.52
CA GLY A 135 -0.09 13.96 -6.47
C GLY A 135 -1.58 13.66 -6.63
N LEU A 136 -1.97 12.62 -7.37
CA LEU A 136 -3.34 12.24 -7.64
C LEU A 136 -3.70 10.96 -6.90
N VAL A 137 -4.90 10.91 -6.33
CA VAL A 137 -5.38 9.69 -5.62
C VAL A 137 -5.97 8.64 -6.57
N GLU A 138 -6.13 8.98 -7.84
CA GLU A 138 -6.79 8.15 -8.86
C GLU A 138 -5.81 7.30 -9.68
N THR A 139 -4.51 7.61 -9.61
CA THR A 139 -3.42 6.92 -10.31
C THR A 139 -2.52 6.24 -9.27
N ASP A 140 -2.01 5.05 -9.57
CA ASP A 140 -1.16 4.31 -8.63
C ASP A 140 0.04 3.59 -9.25
N ASP A 141 0.48 4.03 -10.43
CA ASP A 141 1.51 3.38 -11.24
C ASP A 141 2.90 3.40 -10.62
N ASP A 142 3.16 4.31 -9.67
CA ASP A 142 4.41 4.44 -8.94
C ASP A 142 4.38 3.81 -7.52
N ARG A 143 3.34 3.04 -7.20
CA ARG A 143 3.18 2.38 -5.89
C ARG A 143 4.40 1.50 -5.56
N PRO A 144 5.13 1.82 -4.48
CA PRO A 144 6.27 1.01 -4.07
C PRO A 144 5.85 -0.25 -3.32
N SER A 145 6.81 -1.16 -3.13
CA SER A 145 6.68 -2.35 -2.28
C SER A 145 7.88 -2.50 -1.37
N LEU A 146 7.68 -3.03 -0.16
CA LEU A 146 8.72 -3.38 0.80
C LEU A 146 8.22 -4.56 1.65
N PHE A 147 9.12 -5.43 2.10
CA PHE A 147 8.77 -6.68 2.80
C PHE A 147 7.91 -7.65 1.99
N GLY A 148 7.89 -7.51 0.66
CA GLY A 148 6.97 -8.24 -0.20
C GLY A 148 5.54 -7.71 -0.19
N GLU A 149 5.28 -6.59 0.48
CA GLU A 149 3.97 -5.96 0.59
C GLU A 149 3.93 -4.66 -0.24
N PRO A 150 2.86 -4.45 -1.05
CA PRO A 150 2.63 -3.16 -1.67
C PRO A 150 2.23 -2.13 -0.61
N PHE A 151 2.69 -0.89 -0.78
CA PHE A 151 2.24 0.18 0.11
C PHE A 151 0.74 0.46 -0.11
N ARG A 152 0.04 0.91 0.93
CA ARG A 152 -1.36 1.35 0.85
C ARG A 152 -1.42 2.78 0.32
N GLY A 153 -2.37 3.06 -0.57
CA GLY A 153 -2.58 4.37 -1.17
C GLY A 153 -2.71 4.32 -2.70
N PRO A 154 -2.64 5.49 -3.37
CA PRO A 154 -2.31 6.79 -2.80
C PRO A 154 -3.36 7.28 -1.81
N LEU A 155 -2.92 7.93 -0.74
CA LEU A 155 -3.77 8.44 0.34
C LEU A 155 -3.87 9.96 0.22
N PRO A 156 -5.08 10.54 0.37
CA PRO A 156 -5.23 11.99 0.35
C PRO A 156 -4.55 12.63 1.57
N PRO A 157 -4.11 13.90 1.46
CA PRO A 157 -3.65 14.68 2.60
C PRO A 157 -4.69 14.70 3.73
N ARG A 158 -4.26 14.41 4.96
CA ARG A 158 -5.12 14.49 6.15
C ARG A 158 -4.85 15.72 7.00
N PHE A 159 -3.69 16.35 6.84
CA PHE A 159 -3.27 17.53 7.60
C PHE A 159 -2.60 18.57 6.69
N PRO A 160 -2.61 19.86 7.08
CA PRO A 160 -1.95 20.91 6.32
C PRO A 160 -0.48 20.57 6.03
N GLY A 161 -0.08 20.69 4.76
CA GLY A 161 1.29 20.42 4.31
C GLY A 161 1.57 18.95 3.96
N GLN A 162 0.68 18.00 4.28
CA GLN A 162 0.82 16.63 3.82
C GLN A 162 0.54 16.54 2.31
N LYS A 163 1.35 15.77 1.57
CA LYS A 163 1.13 15.49 0.14
C LYS A 163 0.32 14.20 -0.01
N VAL A 164 -0.22 13.95 -1.21
CA VAL A 164 -0.67 12.60 -1.55
C VAL A 164 0.52 11.65 -1.42
N HIS A 165 0.30 10.50 -0.80
CA HIS A 165 1.38 9.60 -0.44
C HIS A 165 0.90 8.15 -0.33
N TYR A 166 1.84 7.23 -0.45
CA TYR A 166 1.70 5.85 -0.04
C TYR A 166 2.25 5.66 1.36
N SER A 167 1.67 4.74 2.12
CA SER A 167 2.20 4.33 3.43
C SER A 167 2.24 2.81 3.57
N LEU A 168 3.27 2.30 4.23
CA LEU A 168 3.35 0.90 4.65
C LEU A 168 3.61 0.85 6.15
N HIS A 169 2.72 0.19 6.87
CA HIS A 169 2.81 0.03 8.32
C HIS A 169 3.34 -1.35 8.64
N LEU A 170 4.20 -1.46 9.66
CA LEU A 170 4.66 -2.75 10.19
C LEU A 170 4.57 -2.75 11.71
N TRP A 171 3.65 -3.54 12.24
CA TRP A 171 3.48 -3.81 13.66
C TRP A 171 4.47 -4.87 14.13
N LEU A 172 5.73 -4.46 14.31
CA LEU A 172 6.83 -5.36 14.63
C LEU A 172 6.96 -5.66 16.14
N TRP A 173 6.57 -4.71 16.98
CA TRP A 173 6.88 -4.73 18.42
C TRP A 173 5.65 -4.94 19.30
N LYS A 174 4.46 -4.68 18.75
CA LYS A 174 3.17 -5.00 19.36
C LYS A 174 2.30 -5.69 18.31
N ASP A 175 1.79 -6.88 18.64
CA ASP A 175 0.91 -7.62 17.74
C ASP A 175 -0.31 -6.78 17.35
N ASN A 176 -0.73 -6.93 16.10
CA ASN A 176 -1.98 -6.37 15.60
C ASN A 176 -2.92 -7.53 15.27
N PRO A 177 -4.05 -7.70 16.01
CA PRO A 177 -5.03 -8.73 15.71
C PRO A 177 -5.61 -8.68 14.29
N ALA A 178 -5.62 -7.51 13.66
CA ALA A 178 -6.09 -7.35 12.28
C ALA A 178 -5.04 -7.74 11.22
N GLY A 179 -3.76 -7.87 11.61
CA GLY A 179 -2.66 -8.18 10.71
C GLY A 179 -1.47 -7.24 10.88
N ARG A 180 -0.27 -7.80 10.75
CA ARG A 180 0.99 -7.07 11.00
C ARG A 180 1.27 -5.90 10.05
N PHE A 181 0.63 -5.87 8.87
CA PHE A 181 0.77 -4.82 7.87
C PHE A 181 -0.50 -3.94 7.72
N GLU A 182 -1.51 -4.16 8.57
CA GLU A 182 -2.71 -3.32 8.53
C GLU A 182 -2.39 -1.87 8.94
N PRO A 183 -3.04 -0.85 8.35
CA PRO A 183 -2.69 0.54 8.61
C PRO A 183 -2.83 0.93 10.08
N PHE A 184 -3.83 0.42 10.79
CA PHE A 184 -4.09 0.74 12.19
C PHE A 184 -4.01 -0.52 13.05
N ASN A 185 -3.47 -0.40 14.26
CA ASN A 185 -3.46 -1.51 15.22
C ASN A 185 -4.71 -1.47 16.10
N THR A 186 -5.54 -2.52 16.03
CA THR A 186 -6.80 -2.61 16.79
C THR A 186 -6.59 -2.80 18.29
N ALA A 187 -5.38 -3.18 18.72
CA ALA A 187 -4.98 -3.26 20.12
C ALA A 187 -4.37 -1.95 20.67
N ILE A 188 -4.27 -0.89 19.86
CA ILE A 188 -3.82 0.45 20.31
C ILE A 188 -5.01 1.39 20.37
N THR A 189 -5.11 2.12 21.48
CA THR A 189 -6.18 3.09 21.74
C THR A 189 -5.58 4.44 22.11
N CYS A 190 -6.01 5.50 21.42
CA CYS A 190 -5.72 6.88 21.80
C CYS A 190 -6.58 7.33 22.99
N ARG A 191 -5.99 8.03 23.96
CA ARG A 191 -6.74 8.54 25.12
C ARG A 191 -7.60 9.74 24.75
N PRO A 192 -8.76 9.95 25.41
CA PRO A 192 -9.53 11.18 25.27
C PRO A 192 -8.66 12.43 25.49
N GLY A 193 -8.85 13.46 24.66
CA GLY A 193 -8.09 14.72 24.73
C GLY A 193 -6.68 14.67 24.15
N THR A 194 -6.22 13.52 23.62
CA THR A 194 -4.89 13.38 23.01
C THR A 194 -4.90 13.35 21.50
N THR A 195 -6.06 13.21 20.88
CA THR A 195 -6.21 13.21 19.42
C THR A 195 -6.31 14.63 18.88
N ARG A 196 -5.97 14.81 17.60
CA ARG A 196 -6.12 16.12 16.93
C ARG A 196 -7.61 16.50 16.95
N PRO A 197 -7.97 17.73 17.39
CA PRO A 197 -9.33 18.21 17.30
C PRO A 197 -9.81 18.15 15.85
N ARG A 198 -10.97 17.54 15.62
CA ARG A 198 -11.61 17.60 14.31
C ARG A 198 -12.03 19.06 14.06
N PRO A 199 -11.75 19.64 12.88
CA PRO A 199 -12.31 20.93 12.53
C PRO A 199 -13.83 20.86 12.69
N VAL A 200 -14.39 21.75 13.50
CA VAL A 200 -15.85 21.89 13.58
C VAL A 200 -16.28 22.47 12.24
N ALA A 201 -17.14 21.76 11.51
CA ALA A 201 -17.73 22.31 10.30
C ALA A 201 -18.40 23.66 10.67
N PRO A 202 -18.27 24.71 9.85
CA PRO A 202 -18.97 25.96 10.13
C PRO A 202 -20.45 25.65 10.32
N ALA A 203 -21.04 26.18 11.40
CA ALA A 203 -22.48 26.06 11.59
C ALA A 203 -23.16 26.65 10.34
N THR A 204 -23.89 25.82 9.60
CA THR A 204 -24.79 26.30 8.56
C THR A 204 -25.79 27.22 9.25
N THR A 205 -25.60 28.53 9.08
CA THR A 205 -26.56 29.52 9.54
C THR A 205 -27.81 29.34 8.66
N PRO A 206 -29.01 29.22 9.25
CA PRO A 206 -30.24 29.02 8.51
C PRO A 206 -30.58 30.22 7.61
#